data_AF-A0A4Y2EHY0-F1
#
_entry.id   AF-A0A4Y2EHY0-F1
#
_cell.length_a   1.000
_cell.length_b   1.000
_cell.length_c   1.000
_cell.angle_alpha   90.00
_cell.angle_beta   90.00
_cell.angle_gamma   90.00
#
_symmetry.space_group_name_H-M   'P 1'
#
loop_
_entity.id
_entity.type
_entity.pdbx_description
1 polymer ?
#
loop_
_entity_poly.entity_id
_entity_poly.type
_entity_poly.pdbx_seq_one_letter_code
_entity_poly.pdbx_strand_id
1 'polypeptide(L)'
;MAPTQPFEPESSWMVSDGSCFAIHLAPSDFHLFPHMKTWLATQLFDDDEELHAGFRASLKSQAVKIYYDGINKLVFRYDKCLNLYEDYVKQ
;
A
#
# COMPACT_ATOMS: atom_id res chain seq x y z
N MET A 1 9.52 21.95 -17.91
CA MET A 1 9.91 20.57 -17.57
C MET A 1 10.90 20.67 -16.41
N ALA A 2 10.45 20.45 -15.18
CA ALA A 2 11.34 20.54 -14.02
C ALA A 2 12.32 19.35 -14.04
N PRO A 3 13.60 19.53 -13.71
CA PRO A 3 14.55 18.44 -13.66
C PRO A 3 14.20 17.51 -12.49
N THR A 4 14.00 16.24 -12.80
CA THR A 4 13.84 15.17 -11.82
C THR A 4 15.05 15.19 -10.89
N GLN A 5 14.82 15.42 -9.59
CA GLN A 5 15.88 15.37 -8.58
C GLN A 5 16.49 13.95 -8.57
N PRO A 6 17.83 13.80 -8.51
CA PRO A 6 18.46 12.51 -8.31
C PRO A 6 17.96 11.90 -7.00
N PHE A 7 17.67 10.60 -7.03
CA PHE A 7 17.30 9.84 -5.86
C PHE A 7 18.48 9.83 -4.86
N GLU A 8 18.32 10.47 -3.70
CA GLU A 8 19.35 10.48 -2.65
C GLU A 8 19.36 9.14 -1.90
N PRO A 9 20.51 8.44 -1.85
CA PRO A 9 20.61 7.09 -1.28
C PRO A 9 20.73 7.07 0.25
N GLU A 10 20.36 8.15 0.95
CA GLU A 10 20.55 8.26 2.41
C GLU A 10 19.40 7.67 3.23
N SER A 11 18.35 7.22 2.55
CA SER A 11 17.28 6.48 3.19
C SER A 11 17.50 4.99 2.92
N SER A 12 17.83 4.25 3.98
CA SER A 12 17.88 2.78 4.03
C SER A 12 16.47 2.18 3.86
N TRP A 13 15.76 2.57 2.81
CA TRP A 13 14.59 1.82 2.36
C TRP A 13 15.12 0.69 1.50
N MET A 14 14.81 -0.54 1.90
CA MET A 14 14.94 -1.68 1.02
C MET A 14 14.06 -1.41 -0.20
N VAL A 15 14.69 -1.00 -1.31
CA VAL A 15 14.07 -0.99 -2.64
C VAL A 15 13.64 -2.44 -2.87
N SER A 16 12.35 -2.71 -2.77
CA SER A 16 11.83 -4.04 -3.10
C SER A 16 11.99 -4.18 -4.60
N ASP A 17 13.02 -4.94 -5.01
CA ASP A 17 13.33 -5.20 -6.41
C ASP A 17 12.06 -5.66 -7.13
N GLY A 18 11.86 -5.19 -8.36
CA GLY A 18 10.60 -5.15 -9.11
C GLY A 18 10.03 -6.50 -9.54
N SER A 19 10.01 -7.47 -8.64
CA SER A 19 9.42 -8.79 -8.81
C SER A 19 7.93 -8.76 -8.46
N CYS A 20 7.15 -9.64 -9.10
CA CYS A 20 5.71 -9.85 -8.84
C CYS A 20 5.40 -10.09 -7.34
N PHE A 21 6.38 -10.60 -6.58
CA PHE A 21 6.30 -10.72 -5.12
C PHE A 21 6.14 -9.37 -4.39
N ALA A 22 6.75 -8.29 -4.87
CA ALA A 22 6.71 -6.96 -4.24
C ALA A 22 5.31 -6.32 -4.29
N ILE A 23 4.56 -6.53 -5.38
CA ILE A 23 3.17 -6.04 -5.51
C ILE A 23 2.24 -6.75 -4.52
N HIS A 24 2.52 -8.02 -4.19
CA HIS A 24 1.76 -8.74 -3.17
C HIS A 24 2.09 -8.32 -1.73
N LEU A 25 3.23 -7.67 -1.54
CA LEU A 25 3.75 -7.26 -0.23
C LEU A 25 3.52 -5.77 0.06
N ALA A 26 3.21 -4.93 -0.93
CA ALA A 26 2.92 -3.53 -0.68
C ALA A 26 1.60 -3.35 0.09
N PRO A 27 1.59 -2.82 1.33
CA PRO A 27 0.35 -2.61 2.11
C PRO A 27 -0.61 -1.63 1.44
N SER A 28 -0.08 -0.74 0.58
CA SER A 28 -0.89 0.12 -0.29
C SER A 28 -1.82 -0.70 -1.17
N ASP A 29 -1.30 -1.74 -1.82
CA ASP A 29 -1.97 -2.46 -2.89
C ASP A 29 -3.02 -3.43 -2.37
N PHE A 30 -2.70 -4.17 -1.30
CA PHE A 30 -3.61 -5.19 -0.78
C PHE A 30 -4.53 -4.73 0.34
N HIS A 31 -4.26 -3.57 0.96
CA HIS A 31 -5.04 -3.10 2.10
C HIS A 31 -5.59 -1.69 1.92
N LEU A 32 -4.72 -0.69 1.74
CA LEU A 32 -5.17 0.70 1.67
C LEU A 32 -6.08 0.96 0.46
N PHE A 33 -5.63 0.63 -0.76
CA PHE A 33 -6.41 0.90 -1.98
C PHE A 33 -7.75 0.16 -2.05
N PRO A 34 -7.88 -1.10 -1.63
CA PRO A 34 -9.18 -1.74 -1.50
C PRO A 34 -10.13 -0.97 -0.57
N HIS A 35 -9.67 -0.56 0.61
CA HIS A 35 -10.48 0.24 1.54
C HIS A 35 -10.90 1.58 0.92
N MET A 36 -9.98 2.25 0.21
CA MET A 36 -10.28 3.50 -0.49
C MET A 36 -11.31 3.31 -1.60
N LYS A 37 -11.17 2.27 -2.43
CA LYS A 37 -12.12 1.96 -3.50
C LYS A 37 -13.52 1.70 -2.97
N THR A 38 -13.64 0.94 -1.88
CA THR A 38 -14.94 0.70 -1.24
C THR A 38 -15.55 1.99 -0.71
N TRP A 39 -14.77 2.85 -0.06
CA TRP A 39 -15.28 4.13 0.42
C TRP A 39 -15.73 5.03 -0.74
N LEU A 40 -14.91 5.17 -1.79
CA LEU A 40 -15.24 5.95 -2.99
C LEU A 40 -16.51 5.43 -3.68
N ALA A 41 -16.72 4.12 -3.72
CA ALA A 41 -17.91 3.53 -4.33
C ALA A 41 -19.22 3.80 -3.56
N THR A 42 -19.14 4.24 -2.29
CA THR A 42 -20.31 4.52 -1.45
C THR A 42 -20.71 5.99 -1.40
N GLN A 43 -19.87 6.87 -1.93
CA GLN A 43 -20.06 8.31 -1.83
C GLN A 43 -20.26 8.90 -3.23
N LEU A 44 -21.07 9.96 -3.31
CA LEU A 44 -21.17 10.82 -4.48
C LEU A 44 -20.50 12.15 -4.10
N PHE A 45 -19.68 12.69 -4.98
CA PHE A 45 -19.02 13.97 -4.79
C PHE A 45 -19.37 14.86 -5.96
N ASP A 46 -19.66 16.13 -5.68
CA ASP A 46 -20.02 17.10 -6.71
C ASP A 46 -18.77 17.70 -7.37
N ASP A 47 -17.64 17.77 -6.63
CA ASP A 47 -16.36 18.26 -7.13
C ASP A 47 -15.14 17.57 -6.48
N ASP A 48 -13.96 17.87 -7.03
CA ASP A 48 -12.69 17.31 -6.57
C ASP A 48 -12.27 17.84 -5.17
N GLU A 49 -12.65 19.06 -4.80
CA GLU A 49 -12.31 19.65 -3.50
C GLU A 49 -13.06 18.94 -2.36
N GLU A 50 -14.35 18.66 -2.57
CA GLU A 50 -15.20 17.88 -1.69
C GLU A 50 -14.67 16.44 -1.55
N LEU A 51 -14.34 15.81 -2.69
CA LEU A 51 -13.69 14.49 -2.71
C LEU A 51 -12.42 14.48 -1.87
N HIS A 52 -11.52 15.45 -2.08
CA HIS A 52 -10.26 15.54 -1.35
C HIS A 52 -10.46 15.78 0.15
N ALA A 53 -11.43 16.64 0.53
CA ALA A 53 -11.74 16.93 1.93
C ALA A 53 -12.35 15.71 2.64
N GLY A 54 -13.36 15.08 2.03
CA GLY A 54 -14.00 13.87 2.53
C GLY A 54 -13.02 12.71 2.65
N PHE A 55 -12.14 12.55 1.65
CA PHE A 55 -11.12 11.53 1.64
C PHE A 55 -10.14 11.70 2.80
N ARG A 56 -9.62 12.92 3.02
CA ARG A 56 -8.73 13.23 4.14
C ARG A 56 -9.40 12.97 5.50
N ALA A 57 -10.68 13.34 5.65
CA ALA A 57 -11.41 13.10 6.89
C ALA A 57 -11.64 11.60 7.15
N SER A 58 -12.06 10.85 6.13
CA SER A 58 -12.27 9.41 6.21
C SER A 58 -10.97 8.68 6.55
N LEU A 59 -9.87 9.04 5.88
CA LEU A 59 -8.56 8.44 6.13
C LEU A 59 -8.06 8.77 7.54
N LYS A 60 -8.23 9.99 8.05
CA LYS A 60 -7.88 10.35 9.44
C LYS A 60 -8.67 9.54 10.47
N SER A 61 -9.98 9.36 10.24
CA SER A 61 -10.85 8.60 11.14
C SER A 61 -10.44 7.11 11.21
N GLN A 62 -10.02 6.55 10.08
CA GLN A 62 -9.74 5.12 9.95
C GLN A 62 -8.23 4.79 9.96
N ALA A 63 -7.35 5.80 10.04
CA ALA A 63 -5.90 5.65 9.86
C ALA A 63 -5.32 4.57 10.77
N VAL A 64 -5.60 4.64 12.08
CA VAL A 64 -5.04 3.69 13.05
C VAL A 64 -5.43 2.26 12.69
N LYS A 65 -6.69 2.02 12.36
CA LYS A 65 -7.19 0.68 12.01
C LYS A 65 -6.58 0.17 10.70
N ILE A 66 -6.60 0.99 9.66
CA ILE A 66 -6.07 0.62 8.34
C ILE A 66 -4.58 0.32 8.44
N TYR A 67 -3.79 1.17 9.09
CA TYR A 67 -2.35 0.90 9.19
C TYR A 67 -2.05 -0.32 10.08
N TYR A 68 -2.74 -0.46 11.21
CA TYR A 68 -2.54 -1.61 12.11
C TYR A 68 -2.90 -2.93 11.45
N ASP A 69 -4.08 -3.03 10.83
CA ASP A 69 -4.52 -4.25 10.14
C ASP A 69 -3.65 -4.55 8.92
N GLY A 70 -3.22 -3.52 8.18
CA GLY A 70 -2.33 -3.64 7.04
C GLY A 70 -0.96 -4.19 7.41
N ILE A 71 -0.35 -3.66 8.48
CA ILE A 71 0.96 -4.12 8.99
C ILE A 71 0.87 -5.57 9.50
N ASN A 72 -0.19 -5.92 10.23
CA ASN A 72 -0.35 -7.30 10.71
C ASN A 72 -0.53 -8.29 9.55
N LYS A 73 -1.29 -7.92 8.51
CA LYS A 73 -1.44 -8.73 7.29
C LYS A 73 -0.14 -8.84 6.50
N LEU A 74 0.73 -7.82 6.59
CA LEU A 74 2.03 -7.83 5.94
C LEU A 74 2.93 -8.96 6.49
N VAL A 75 2.98 -9.13 7.81
CA VAL A 75 3.76 -10.21 8.46
C VAL A 75 3.34 -11.58 7.92
N PHE A 76 2.03 -11.83 7.85
CA PHE A 76 1.50 -13.09 7.31
C PHE A 76 1.83 -13.29 5.82
N ARG A 77 1.78 -12.21 5.02
CA ARG A 77 2.13 -12.27 3.60
C ARG A 77 3.61 -12.52 3.37
N TYR A 78 4.49 -11.94 4.21
CA TYR A 78 5.92 -12.23 4.16
C TYR A 78 6.22 -13.70 4.46
N ASP A 79 5.63 -14.25 5.52
CA ASP A 79 5.78 -15.68 5.85
C ASP A 79 5.34 -16.58 4.68
N LYS A 80 4.18 -16.29 4.09
CA LYS A 80 3.68 -17.00 2.91
C LYS A 80 4.61 -16.86 1.70
N CYS A 81 5.15 -15.67 1.44
CA CYS A 81 6.10 -15.45 0.34
C CYS A 81 7.42 -16.19 0.54
N LEU A 82 7.94 -16.22 1.78
CA LEU A 82 9.16 -16.96 2.11
C LEU A 82 8.97 -18.47 1.92
N ASN A 83 7.85 -19.02 2.39
CA ASN A 83 7.52 -20.44 2.22
C ASN A 83 7.37 -20.81 0.73
N LEU A 84 6.72 -19.97 -0.07
CA LEU A 84 6.58 -20.18 -1.52
C LEU A 84 7.93 -20.07 -2.27
N TYR A 85 8.83 -19.19 -1.82
CA TYR A 85 10.17 -19.07 -2.38
C TYR A 85 11.01 -20.32 -2.08
N GLU A 86 10.92 -20.85 -0.86
CA GLU A 86 11.58 -22.10 -0.51
C GLU A 86 11.11 -23.29 -1.35
N ASP A 87 9.81 -23.38 -1.64
CA ASP A 87 9.27 -24.42 -2.52
C ASP A 87 9.72 -24.25 -3.98
N TYR A 88 9.92 -23.01 -4.44
CA TYR A 88 10.46 -22.70 -5.77
C TYR A 88 11.96 -23.03 -5.90
N VAL A 89 12.74 -22.83 -4.83
CA VAL A 89 14.20 -23.11 -4.81
C VAL A 89 14.51 -24.59 -4.61
N LYS A 90 13.60 -25.36 -4.01
CA LYS A 90 13.75 -26.81 -3.78
C LYS A 90 13.36 -27.67 -5.00
N GLN A 91 12.91 -27.08 -6.11
CA GLN A 91 12.66 -27.76 -7.39
C GLN A 91 13.93 -27.88 -8.23
#